data_AF-A0A434CL61-F1
#
_entry.id   AF-A0A434CL61-F1
#
_cell.length_a   1.000
_cell.length_b   1.000
_cell.length_c   1.000
_cell.angle_alpha   90.00
_cell.angle_beta   90.00
_cell.angle_gamma   90.00
#
_symmetry.space_group_name_H-M   'P 1'
#
loop_
_entity.id
_entity.type
_entity.pdbx_description
1 polymer ?
#
loop_
_entity_poly.entity_id
_entity_poly.type
_entity_poly.pdbx_seq_one_letter_code
_entity_poly.pdbx_strand_id
1 'polypeptide(L)' 'MASGKPLVMKPVVILGVFVADTAYRAQRQPRMGETILGTSFTLGPGGKGSN' A
#
# COMPACT_ATOMS: atom_id res chain seq x y z
N MET A 1 34.05 -31.35 14.35
CA MET A 1 32.89 -31.35 13.45
C MET A 1 31.82 -30.44 14.06
N ALA A 2 31.65 -29.22 13.53
CA ALA A 2 30.61 -28.32 13.99
C ALA A 2 29.26 -28.80 13.41
N SER A 3 28.36 -29.21 14.30
CA SER A 3 26.98 -29.57 13.98
C SER A 3 26.23 -28.32 13.48
N GLY A 4 26.19 -28.13 12.16
CA GLY A 4 25.37 -27.10 11.53
C GLY A 4 23.91 -27.56 11.49
N LYS A 5 23.10 -27.11 12.46
CA LYS A 5 21.63 -27.30 12.38
C LYS A 5 21.09 -26.61 11.13
N PRO A 6 20.15 -27.23 10.38
CA PRO A 6 19.53 -26.58 9.23
C PRO A 6 18.83 -25.30 9.66
N LEU A 7 19.05 -24.21 8.93
CA LEU A 7 18.27 -22.99 9.08
C LEU A 7 16.86 -23.25 8.55
N VAL A 8 15.94 -23.59 9.45
CA VAL A 8 14.51 -23.63 9.12
C VAL A 8 13.97 -22.20 9.23
N MET A 9 13.52 -21.63 8.11
CA MET A 9 12.80 -20.37 8.13
C MET A 9 11.47 -20.56 8.88
N LYS A 10 11.26 -19.77 9.92
CA LYS A 10 9.98 -19.71 10.64
C LYS A 10 8.94 -18.94 9.82
N PRO A 11 7.65 -19.27 9.91
CA PRO A 11 6.60 -18.50 9.25
C PRO A 11 6.55 -17.07 9.78
N VAL A 12 6.30 -16.11 8.89
CA VAL A 12 6.08 -14.69 9.23
C VAL A 12 4.58 -14.42 9.19
N VAL A 13 4.07 -13.78 10.23
CA VAL A 13 2.66 -13.36 10.31
C VAL A 13 2.63 -11.84 10.38
N ILE A 14 1.83 -11.21 9.52
CA ILE A 14 1.66 -9.76 9.48
C ILE A 14 0.23 -9.45 9.92
N LEU A 15 0.10 -8.84 11.11
CA LEU A 15 -1.16 -8.27 11.57
C LEU A 15 -1.19 -6.81 11.14
N GLY A 16 -2.08 -6.47 10.21
CA GLY A 16 -2.17 -5.11 9.69
C GLY A 16 -3.39 -4.85 8.82
N VAL A 17 -3.33 -3.76 8.08
CA VAL A 17 -4.44 -3.24 7.28
C VAL A 17 -4.19 -3.44 5.79
N PHE A 18 -5.24 -3.87 5.08
CA PHE A 18 -5.37 -3.88 3.63
C PHE A 18 -6.53 -2.96 3.22
N VAL A 19 -6.31 -2.14 2.19
CA VAL A 19 -7.31 -1.20 1.66
C VAL A 19 -7.22 -1.14 0.13
N ALA A 20 -8.28 -0.64 -0.50
CA ALA A 20 -8.25 -0.23 -1.89
C ALA A 20 -7.90 1.27 -1.97
N ASP A 21 -6.70 1.59 -2.44
CA ASP A 21 -6.24 2.96 -2.59
C ASP A 21 -6.80 3.59 -3.87
N THR A 22 -7.36 4.79 -3.75
CA THR A 22 -7.82 5.61 -4.87
C THR A 22 -6.92 6.84 -5.02
N ALA A 23 -6.19 6.89 -6.13
CA ALA A 23 -5.31 8.02 -6.43
C ALA A 23 -5.90 8.87 -7.56
N TYR A 24 -6.20 10.12 -7.23
CA TYR A 24 -6.67 11.14 -8.18
C TYR A 24 -5.56 12.17 -8.41
N ARG A 25 -5.25 12.47 -9.66
CA ARG A 25 -4.33 13.56 -10.01
C ARG A 25 -5.08 14.68 -10.68
N ALA A 26 -4.65 15.91 -10.41
CA ALA A 26 -5.11 17.13 -11.06
C ALA A 26 -3.93 18.11 -11.14
N GLN A 27 -4.06 19.18 -11.92
CA GLN A 27 -2.99 20.20 -12.04
C GLN A 27 -2.66 20.89 -10.71
N ARG A 28 -3.60 20.90 -9.76
CA ARG A 28 -3.44 21.42 -8.39
C ARG A 28 -4.46 20.77 -7.45
N GLN A 29 -4.34 21.02 -6.15
CA GLN A 29 -5.36 20.64 -5.17
C GLN A 29 -6.64 21.51 -5.32
N PRO A 30 -7.82 20.94 -5.01
CA PRO A 30 -9.07 21.68 -5.03
C PRO A 30 -9.16 22.66 -3.85
N ARG A 31 -9.84 23.78 -4.05
CA ARG A 31 -10.25 24.69 -2.97
C ARG A 31 -11.55 24.19 -2.32
N MET A 32 -11.87 24.68 -1.12
CA MET A 32 -13.13 24.34 -0.46
C MET A 32 -14.33 24.71 -1.33
N GLY A 33 -15.23 23.73 -1.54
CA GLY A 33 -16.44 23.89 -2.37
C GLY A 33 -16.21 23.85 -3.88
N GLU A 34 -14.98 23.64 -4.33
CA GLU A 34 -14.64 23.62 -5.74
C GLU A 34 -14.76 22.21 -6.36
N THR A 35 -15.25 22.15 -7.59
CA THR A 35 -15.16 20.96 -8.45
C THR A 35 -14.12 21.21 -9.55
N ILE A 36 -13.13 20.32 -9.68
CA ILE A 36 -12.09 20.39 -10.73
C ILE A 36 -12.03 19.10 -11.53
N LEU A 37 -11.65 19.19 -12.81
CA LEU A 37 -11.41 18.01 -13.65
C LEU A 37 -10.04 17.39 -13.33
N GLY A 38 -10.04 16.08 -13.05
CA GLY A 38 -8.82 15.30 -12.85
C GLY A 38 -8.09 15.01 -14.16
N THR A 39 -6.77 14.79 -14.08
CA THR A 39 -5.93 14.40 -15.21
C THR A 39 -5.72 12.90 -15.30
N SER A 40 -5.84 12.17 -14.19
CA SER A 40 -5.76 10.70 -14.17
C SER A 40 -6.38 10.11 -12.91
N PHE A 41 -6.77 8.85 -12.98
CA PHE A 41 -7.25 8.04 -11.87
C PHE A 41 -6.53 6.68 -11.84
N THR A 42 -6.24 6.17 -10.65
CA THR A 42 -5.72 4.81 -10.46
C THR A 42 -6.35 4.18 -9.22
N LEU A 43 -6.76 2.93 -9.37
CA LEU A 43 -7.22 2.06 -8.28
C LEU A 43 -6.17 0.97 -8.07
N GLY A 44 -5.72 0.78 -6.84
CA GLY A 44 -4.71 -0.23 -6.51
C GLY A 44 -4.86 -0.79 -5.11
N PRO A 45 -4.18 -1.91 -4.80
CA PRO A 45 -4.07 -2.40 -3.43
C PRO A 45 -3.19 -1.44 -2.62
N GLY A 46 -3.56 -1.25 -1.36
CA GLY A 46 -2.80 -0.46 -0.41
C GLY A 46 -2.96 -0.98 1.01
N GLY A 47 -2.39 -0.25 1.96
CA GLY A 47 -2.37 -0.62 3.37
C GLY A 47 -0.99 -1.09 3.82
N LYS A 48 -0.53 -0.54 4.94
CA LYS A 48 0.82 -0.85 5.47
C LYS A 48 0.98 -2.30 5.92
N GLY A 49 -0.13 -3.02 6.15
CA GLY A 49 -0.09 -4.43 6.51
C GLY A 49 0.08 -5.35 5.31
N SER A 50 -0.29 -4.91 4.11
CA SER A 50 -0.21 -5.71 2.89
C SER A 50 0.99 -5.41 1.99
N ASN A 51 1.57 -4.20 2.11
CA ASN A 51 2.72 -3.73 1.34
C ASN A 51 4.05 -4.11 2.01
#